data_AF-A0A6P0XT20-F1
#
_entry.id   AF-A0A6P0XT20-F1
#
_cell.length_a   1.000
_cell.length_b   1.000
_cell.length_c   1.000
_cell.angle_alpha   90.00
_cell.angle_beta   90.00
_cell.angle_gamma   90.00
#
_symmetry.space_group_name_H-M   'P 1'
#
loop_
_entity.id
_entity.type
_entity.pdbx_description
1 polymer ?
#
loop_
_entity_poly.entity_id
_entity_poly.type
_entity_poly.pdbx_seq_one_letter_code
_entity_poly.pdbx_strand_id
1 'polypeptide(L)'
;MIIAPVLIDIKRQNQEQINIFSGIDFTVEPETGLNGICDFLITKSSEILIVTAPIIVIVEAKKENFNLGLGQCIAEMIAARIFNQKESNKITTIYGAITSGRNWRFLKLEGENIIIDLTEYYLNQINLIMGILTASLI
;
A
#
# COMPACT_ATOMS: atom_id res chain seq x y z
N MET A 1 5.02 15.58 -7.87
CA MET A 1 4.97 14.15 -7.52
C MET A 1 3.64 13.60 -7.98
N ILE A 2 3.60 12.53 -8.80
CA ILE A 2 2.38 12.05 -9.47
C ILE A 2 1.63 10.97 -8.67
N ILE A 3 2.24 10.41 -7.63
CA ILE A 3 1.64 9.39 -6.76
C ILE A 3 0.33 9.90 -6.14
N ALA A 4 0.36 11.02 -5.41
CA ALA A 4 -0.82 11.55 -4.73
C ALA A 4 -2.02 11.82 -5.66
N PRO A 5 -1.87 12.47 -6.84
CA PRO A 5 -2.97 12.58 -7.81
C PRO A 5 -3.62 11.24 -8.20
N VAL A 6 -2.83 10.19 -8.42
CA VAL A 6 -3.34 8.85 -8.75
C VAL A 6 -4.19 8.30 -7.60
N LEU A 7 -3.68 8.39 -6.37
CA LEU A 7 -4.38 7.88 -5.19
C LEU A 7 -5.68 8.64 -4.92
N ILE A 8 -5.67 9.97 -5.02
CA ILE A 8 -6.87 10.81 -4.86
C ILE A 8 -7.94 10.40 -5.86
N ASP A 9 -7.57 10.11 -7.10
CA ASP A 9 -8.52 9.68 -8.13
C ASP A 9 -9.13 8.30 -7.82
N ILE A 10 -8.34 7.36 -7.29
CA ILE A 10 -8.84 6.05 -6.82
C ILE A 10 -9.83 6.22 -5.67
N LYS A 11 -9.51 7.06 -4.68
CA LYS A 11 -10.41 7.36 -3.56
C LYS A 11 -11.74 7.95 -4.04
N ARG A 12 -11.69 8.92 -4.96
CA ARG A 12 -12.88 9.52 -5.58
C ARG A 12 -13.74 8.49 -6.31
N GLN A 13 -13.13 7.57 -7.07
CA GLN A 13 -13.85 6.54 -7.82
C GLN A 13 -14.53 5.50 -6.91
N ASN A 14 -14.03 5.31 -5.68
CA ASN A 14 -14.57 4.36 -4.70
C ASN A 14 -15.51 5.01 -3.67
N GLN A 15 -16.12 6.16 -4.01
CA GLN A 15 -17.15 6.82 -3.20
C GLN A 15 -16.79 7.00 -1.72
N GLU A 16 -15.52 7.32 -1.42
CA GLU A 16 -15.04 7.52 -0.04
C GLU A 16 -15.15 6.29 0.89
N GLN A 17 -15.33 5.08 0.34
CA GLN A 17 -15.29 3.82 1.10
C GLN A 17 -13.87 3.44 1.54
N ILE A 18 -12.88 4.16 1.03
CA ILE A 18 -11.47 4.02 1.38
C ILE A 18 -10.90 5.36 1.84
N ASN A 19 -9.86 5.31 2.67
CA ASN A 19 -9.06 6.48 3.02
C ASN A 19 -7.59 6.27 2.65
N ILE A 20 -6.88 7.40 2.53
CA ILE A 20 -5.47 7.45 2.16
C ILE A 20 -4.74 8.24 3.24
N PHE A 21 -3.76 7.61 3.85
CA PHE A 21 -2.83 8.22 4.78
C PHE A 21 -1.48 8.38 4.08
N SER A 22 -0.81 9.51 4.31
CA SER A 22 0.51 9.78 3.73
C SER A 22 1.47 10.27 4.81
N GLY A 23 2.69 9.73 4.82
CA GLY A 23 3.72 10.10 5.79
C GLY A 23 3.29 9.87 7.24
N ILE A 24 2.53 8.81 7.50
CA ILE A 24 1.96 8.52 8.81
C ILE A 24 2.87 7.57 9.61
N ASP A 25 3.00 7.81 10.92
CA ASP A 25 3.58 6.82 11.83
C ASP A 25 2.67 5.60 11.86
N PHE A 26 3.24 4.43 11.56
CA PHE A 26 2.54 3.17 11.57
C PHE A 26 3.33 2.14 12.38
N THR A 27 3.42 2.41 13.67
CA THR A 27 4.07 1.53 14.64
C THR A 27 3.13 0.42 15.11
N VAL A 28 3.36 -0.81 14.65
CA VAL A 28 2.49 -1.97 14.91
C VAL A 28 3.13 -2.99 15.85
N GLU A 29 4.44 -3.21 15.70
CA GLU A 29 5.19 -4.17 16.52
C GLU A 29 6.66 -3.75 16.65
N PRO A 30 6.96 -2.82 17.58
CA PRO A 30 8.30 -2.29 17.77
C PRO A 30 9.37 -3.35 17.99
N GLU A 31 9.05 -4.39 18.77
CA GLU A 31 9.95 -5.47 19.17
C GLU A 31 10.48 -6.28 17.97
N THR A 32 9.73 -6.32 16.86
CA THR A 32 10.13 -7.01 15.62
C THR A 32 10.61 -6.04 14.54
N GLY A 33 10.80 -4.76 14.89
CA GLY A 33 11.24 -3.72 13.95
C GLY A 33 10.13 -3.18 13.04
N LEU A 34 8.87 -3.56 13.26
CA LEU A 34 7.71 -3.04 12.53
C LEU A 34 7.22 -1.72 13.16
N ASN A 35 8.11 -0.74 13.13
CA ASN A 35 7.92 0.63 13.60
C ASN A 35 8.53 1.60 12.59
N GLY A 36 7.79 2.65 12.21
CA GLY A 36 8.27 3.59 11.20
C GLY A 36 7.17 4.40 10.52
N ILE A 37 7.60 5.24 9.57
CA ILE A 37 6.73 6.10 8.78
C ILE A 37 6.47 5.42 7.44
N CYS A 38 5.19 5.17 7.13
CA CYS A 38 4.77 4.69 5.82
C CYS A 38 4.58 5.87 4.86
N ASP A 39 5.06 5.73 3.61
CA ASP A 39 4.88 6.78 2.59
C ASP A 39 3.40 6.96 2.26
N PHE A 40 2.70 5.86 1.95
CA PHE A 40 1.25 5.85 1.82
C PHE A 40 0.61 4.53 2.30
N LEU A 41 -0.56 4.66 2.95
CA LEU A 41 -1.45 3.55 3.30
C LEU A 41 -2.83 3.82 2.74
N ILE A 42 -3.45 2.79 2.16
CA ILE A 42 -4.87 2.80 1.78
C ILE A 42 -5.62 1.89 2.74
N THR A 43 -6.68 2.42 3.33
CA THR A 43 -7.55 1.73 4.28
C THR A 43 -8.91 1.45 3.68
N LYS A 44 -9.51 0.30 4.03
CA LYS A 44 -10.90 -0.05 3.67
C LYS A 44 -11.86 0.43 4.75
N SER A 45 -11.89 1.74 4.94
CA SER A 45 -12.66 2.41 6.00
C SER A 45 -12.92 3.87 5.64
N SER A 46 -14.08 4.40 6.04
CA SER A 46 -14.40 5.82 5.96
C SER A 46 -13.75 6.67 7.06
N GLU A 47 -13.02 6.07 7.99
CA GLU A 47 -12.30 6.77 9.06
C GLU A 47 -11.09 7.55 8.50
N ILE A 48 -11.01 8.83 8.85
CA ILE A 48 -10.05 9.81 8.29
C ILE A 48 -8.96 10.17 9.30
N LEU A 49 -9.27 10.08 10.60
CA LEU A 49 -8.38 10.56 11.66
C LEU A 49 -7.33 9.52 12.06
N ILE A 50 -7.68 8.25 11.96
CA ILE A 50 -6.83 7.14 12.40
C ILE A 50 -6.83 6.02 11.37
N VAL A 51 -5.69 5.33 11.25
CA VAL A 51 -5.57 4.16 10.37
C VAL A 51 -6.45 3.04 10.93
N THR A 52 -7.36 2.54 10.10
CA THR A 52 -8.20 1.37 10.39
C THR A 52 -8.25 0.50 9.16
N ALA A 53 -8.23 -0.83 9.29
CA ALA A 53 -8.38 -1.74 8.13
C ALA A 53 -7.43 -1.46 6.93
N PRO A 54 -6.10 -1.31 7.10
CA PRO A 54 -5.17 -1.08 5.99
C PRO A 54 -5.17 -2.26 5.00
N ILE A 55 -5.31 -1.99 3.71
CA ILE A 55 -5.41 -3.01 2.65
C ILE A 55 -4.36 -2.86 1.55
N ILE A 56 -3.82 -1.65 1.33
CA ILE A 56 -2.74 -1.41 0.37
C ILE A 56 -1.65 -0.55 1.01
N VAL A 57 -0.41 -0.94 0.79
CA VAL A 57 0.80 -0.21 1.17
C VAL A 57 1.47 0.30 -0.10
N ILE A 58 1.93 1.55 -0.12
CA ILE A 58 2.68 2.09 -1.27
C ILE A 58 3.93 2.79 -0.78
N VAL A 59 5.09 2.31 -1.25
CA VAL A 59 6.42 2.84 -0.92
C VAL A 59 6.95 3.66 -2.09
N GLU A 60 7.45 4.85 -1.80
CA GLU A 60 8.15 5.67 -2.78
C GLU A 60 9.62 5.23 -2.89
N ALA A 61 10.01 4.77 -4.08
CA ALA A 61 11.37 4.33 -4.35
C ALA A 61 12.34 5.53 -4.38
N LYS A 62 12.98 5.79 -3.24
CA LYS A 62 14.03 6.82 -3.14
C LYS A 62 15.22 6.43 -4.02
N LYS A 63 15.65 7.36 -4.89
CA LYS A 63 16.76 7.19 -5.85
C LYS A 63 16.59 5.99 -6.81
N GLU A 64 15.34 5.61 -7.11
CA GLU A 64 15.00 4.49 -8.01
C GLU A 64 15.57 3.13 -7.58
N ASN A 65 15.93 2.96 -6.31
CA ASN A 65 16.38 1.66 -5.79
C ASN A 65 15.18 0.78 -5.41
N PHE A 66 14.62 0.10 -6.41
CA PHE A 66 13.48 -0.81 -6.23
C PHE A 66 13.75 -1.95 -5.28
N ASN A 67 14.99 -2.46 -5.20
CA ASN A 67 15.33 -3.56 -4.30
C ASN A 67 15.27 -3.12 -2.83
N LEU A 68 15.71 -1.90 -2.52
CA LEU A 68 15.57 -1.34 -1.18
C LEU A 68 14.09 -1.07 -0.86
N GLY A 69 13.34 -0.50 -1.82
CA GLY A 69 11.90 -0.28 -1.68
C GLY A 69 11.10 -1.56 -1.50
N LEU A 70 11.59 -2.69 -2.03
CA LEU A 70 10.95 -4.00 -1.91
C LEU A 70 10.93 -4.51 -0.47
N GLY A 71 12.08 -4.49 0.21
CA GLY A 71 12.17 -4.90 1.61
C GLY A 71 11.28 -4.05 2.51
N GLN A 72 11.29 -2.73 2.30
CA GLN A 72 10.43 -1.79 3.02
C GLN A 72 8.94 -2.09 2.77
N CYS A 73 8.54 -2.23 1.51
CA CYS A 73 7.14 -2.49 1.16
C CYS A 73 6.64 -3.81 1.78
N ILE A 74 7.45 -4.87 1.73
CA ILE A 74 7.10 -6.15 2.36
C ILE A 74 6.96 -6.01 3.88
N ALA A 75 7.88 -5.28 4.55
CA ALA A 75 7.79 -5.05 5.99
C ALA A 75 6.53 -4.28 6.38
N GLU A 76 6.20 -3.20 5.65
CA GLU A 76 4.97 -2.42 5.85
C GLU A 76 3.71 -3.26 5.56
N MET A 77 3.72 -4.15 4.55
CA MET A 77 2.62 -5.09 4.28
C MET A 77 2.43 -6.08 5.43
N ILE A 78 3.52 -6.59 6.02
CA ILE A 78 3.46 -7.47 7.20
C ILE A 78 2.89 -6.70 8.40
N ALA A 79 3.32 -5.46 8.62
CA ALA A 79 2.75 -4.60 9.66
C ALA A 79 1.24 -4.39 9.47
N ALA A 80 0.78 -4.12 8.25
CA ALA A 80 -0.65 -3.96 7.94
C ALA A 80 -1.44 -5.26 8.20
N ARG A 81 -0.89 -6.43 7.85
CA ARG A 81 -1.50 -7.73 8.17
C ARG A 81 -1.63 -7.93 9.68
N ILE A 82 -0.56 -7.70 10.44
CA ILE A 82 -0.56 -7.84 11.90
C ILE A 82 -1.54 -6.86 12.55
N PHE A 83 -1.57 -5.61 12.09
CA PHE A 83 -2.54 -4.61 12.53
C PHE A 83 -3.97 -5.12 12.34
N ASN A 84 -4.30 -5.61 11.14
CA ASN A 84 -5.63 -6.15 10.86
C ASN A 84 -5.99 -7.34 11.75
N GLN A 85 -5.02 -8.22 12.03
CA GLN A 85 -5.23 -9.35 12.94
C GLN A 85 -5.51 -8.87 14.37
N LYS A 86 -4.73 -7.91 14.88
CA LYS A 86 -4.91 -7.32 16.23
C LYS A 86 -6.29 -6.63 16.37
N GLU A 87 -6.72 -5.92 15.33
CA GLU A 87 -8.01 -5.22 15.28
C GLU A 87 -9.18 -6.12 14.85
N SER A 88 -8.97 -7.43 14.68
CA SER A 88 -10.00 -8.39 14.24
C SER A 88 -10.68 -8.06 12.90
N ASN A 89 -9.98 -7.35 12.01
CA ASN A 89 -10.43 -7.08 10.65
C ASN A 89 -10.34 -8.35 9.81
N LYS A 90 -11.41 -8.68 9.07
CA LYS A 90 -11.46 -9.84 8.17
C LYS A 90 -10.77 -9.57 6.82
N ILE A 91 -9.52 -9.14 6.87
CA ILE A 91 -8.66 -8.86 5.71
C ILE A 91 -7.61 -9.95 5.63
N THR A 92 -7.69 -10.78 4.58
CA THR A 92 -6.80 -11.93 4.39
C THR A 92 -5.61 -11.62 3.48
N THR A 93 -5.70 -10.53 2.73
CA THR A 93 -4.76 -10.16 1.67
C THR A 93 -4.38 -8.70 1.83
N ILE A 94 -3.07 -8.43 1.82
CA ILE A 94 -2.53 -7.07 1.77
C ILE A 94 -1.84 -6.89 0.42
N TYR A 95 -2.14 -5.79 -0.26
CA TYR A 95 -1.48 -5.44 -1.51
C TYR A 95 -0.37 -4.42 -1.27
N GLY A 96 0.63 -4.44 -2.12
CA GLY A 96 1.79 -3.56 -2.06
C GLY A 96 2.06 -2.94 -3.42
N ALA A 97 2.60 -1.73 -3.43
CA ALA A 97 3.19 -1.15 -4.61
C ALA A 97 4.48 -0.39 -4.27
N ILE A 98 5.45 -0.47 -5.18
CA ILE A 98 6.68 0.32 -5.11
C ILE A 98 6.70 1.22 -6.34
N THR A 99 6.93 2.52 -6.15
CA THR A 99 6.85 3.46 -7.26
C THR A 99 7.81 4.64 -7.13
N SER A 100 8.34 5.10 -8.27
CA SER A 100 9.03 6.40 -8.39
C SER A 100 8.06 7.55 -8.77
N GLY A 101 6.76 7.23 -8.90
CA GLY A 101 5.76 8.05 -9.58
C GLY A 101 5.79 7.94 -11.11
N ARG A 102 6.86 7.38 -11.71
CA ARG A 102 6.96 7.14 -13.17
C ARG A 102 6.79 5.68 -13.56
N ASN A 103 7.25 4.77 -12.73
CA ASN A 103 7.09 3.33 -12.90
C ASN A 103 6.66 2.69 -11.58
N TRP A 104 5.85 1.64 -11.68
CA TRP A 104 5.19 0.95 -10.59
C TRP A 104 5.45 -0.55 -10.71
N ARG A 105 5.65 -1.20 -9.56
CA ARG A 105 5.62 -2.65 -9.41
C ARG A 105 4.67 -3.02 -8.29
N PHE A 106 4.01 -4.16 -8.41
CA PHE A 106 2.94 -4.58 -7.50
C PHE A 106 3.27 -5.89 -6.79
N LEU A 107 2.71 -6.02 -5.59
CA LEU A 107 2.91 -7.14 -4.69
C LEU A 107 1.59 -7.55 -4.04
N LYS A 108 1.55 -8.79 -3.59
CA LYS A 108 0.44 -9.36 -2.82
C LYS A 108 0.98 -10.22 -1.70
N LEU A 109 0.47 -10.02 -0.48
CA LEU A 109 0.74 -10.84 0.69
C LEU A 109 -0.54 -11.62 1.03
N GLU A 110 -0.45 -12.95 1.00
CA GLU A 110 -1.54 -13.86 1.42
C GLU A 110 -1.03 -14.87 2.44
N GLY A 111 -1.56 -14.79 3.66
CA GLY A 111 -1.00 -15.52 4.79
C GLY A 111 0.45 -15.09 5.05
N GLU A 112 1.39 -15.99 4.76
CA GLU A 112 2.84 -15.75 4.86
C GLU A 112 3.53 -15.69 3.50
N ASN A 113 2.79 -15.85 2.40
CA ASN A 113 3.36 -15.88 1.06
C ASN A 113 3.35 -14.48 0.43
N ILE A 114 4.52 -14.02 0.01
CA ILE A 114 4.67 -12.83 -0.83
C ILE A 114 4.72 -13.25 -2.30
N ILE A 115 3.87 -12.65 -3.10
CA ILE A 115 3.84 -12.77 -4.55
C ILE A 115 4.25 -11.41 -5.13
N ILE A 116 5.27 -11.44 -5.99
CA ILE A 116 5.84 -10.24 -6.61
C ILE A 116 5.53 -10.29 -8.10
N ASP A 117 4.89 -9.25 -8.62
CA ASP A 117 4.82 -9.05 -10.07
C ASP A 117 6.13 -8.44 -10.55
N LEU A 118 6.81 -9.15 -11.45
CA LEU A 118 8.07 -8.71 -12.04
C LEU A 118 7.88 -7.67 -13.14
N THR A 119 6.63 -7.41 -13.55
CA THR A 119 6.28 -6.42 -14.58
C THR A 119 6.43 -5.00 -14.04
N GLU A 120 7.08 -4.14 -14.82
CA GLU A 120 7.08 -2.70 -14.56
C GLU A 120 5.99 -2.00 -15.38
N TYR A 121 5.12 -1.27 -14.66
CA TYR A 121 4.08 -0.46 -15.27
C TYR A 121 4.50 1.00 -15.27
N TYR A 122 4.67 1.58 -16.46
CA TYR A 122 5.04 2.98 -16.61
C TYR A 122 3.81 3.89 -16.57
N LEU A 123 3.99 5.16 -16.21
CA LEU A 123 2.90 6.13 -16.06
C LEU A 123 2.07 6.33 -17.34
N ASN A 124 2.65 6.13 -18.52
CA ASN A 124 1.88 6.14 -19.78
C ASN A 124 0.86 4.99 -19.87
N GLN A 125 0.97 3.98 -19.03
CA GLN A 125 0.01 2.88 -18.83
C GLN A 125 -0.90 3.15 -17.62
N ILE A 126 -1.24 4.42 -17.35
CA ILE A 126 -2.00 4.83 -16.16
C ILE A 126 -3.31 4.03 -15.97
N ASN A 127 -3.99 3.68 -17.05
CA ASN A 127 -5.23 2.89 -16.98
C ASN A 127 -4.98 1.48 -16.39
N LEU A 128 -3.84 0.85 -16.67
CA LEU A 128 -3.47 -0.43 -16.09
C LEU A 128 -3.09 -0.27 -14.60
N ILE A 129 -2.31 0.75 -14.27
CA ILE A 129 -1.93 1.07 -12.88
C ILE A 129 -3.20 1.29 -12.02
N MET A 130 -4.12 2.12 -12.52
CA MET A 130 -5.41 2.37 -11.88
C MET A 130 -6.23 1.09 -11.76
N GLY A 131 -6.31 0.29 -12.83
CA GLY A 131 -7.05 -0.97 -12.82
C GLY A 131 -6.52 -1.97 -11.78
N ILE A 132 -5.20 -2.11 -11.65
CA ILE A 132 -4.57 -2.98 -10.65
C ILE A 132 -4.88 -2.49 -9.23
N LEU A 133 -4.73 -1.18 -8.98
CA LEU A 133 -4.99 -0.61 -7.66
C LEU A 133 -6.48 -0.74 -7.30
N THR A 134 -7.40 -0.48 -8.23
CA THR A 134 -8.84 -0.65 -8.00
C THR A 134 -9.21 -2.11 -7.77
N ALA A 135 -8.64 -3.06 -8.53
CA ALA A 135 -8.86 -4.48 -8.32
C ALA A 135 -8.36 -4.97 -6.95
N SER A 136 -7.36 -4.28 -6.38
CA SER A 136 -6.80 -4.55 -5.06
C SER A 136 -7.67 -4.05 -3.89
N LEU A 137 -8.77 -3.34 -4.16
CA LEU A 137 -9.70 -2.84 -3.13
C LEU A 137 -10.84 -3.83 -2.79
N ILE A 138 -11.03 -4.85 -3.64
CA ILE A 138 -12.17 -5.77 -3.61
C ILE A 138 -12.04 -6.75 -2.44
#